data_AF-A0A7S2Y0S5-F1
#
_entry.id   AF-A0A7S2Y0S5-F1
#
_cell.length_a   1.000
_cell.length_b   1.000
_cell.length_c   1.000
_cell.angle_alpha   90.00
_cell.angle_beta   90.00
_cell.angle_gamma   90.00
#
_symmetry.space_group_name_H-M   'P 1'
#
loop_
_entity.id
_entity.type
_entity.pdbx_description
1 polymer ?
#
loop_
_entity_poly.entity_id
_entity_poly.type
_entity_poly.pdbx_seq_one_letter_code
_entity_poly.pdbx_strand_id
1 'polypeptide(L)'
;ATVRTQEFLNSSIVQILPRGTIVEVCEIRESPNNLQPHDFNPLMLKTECTTRGRARILSPVEGWVSLQSDSGAALLEKLGEVKMKYRVIYPDGIVVRNKANIDQGRIVRSLEYGEIVEATGESIFYEGVERIQIADGWISRNLREDGDARGEFLLERVA
;
A
#
# COMPACT_ATOMS: atom_id res chain seq x y z
N ALA A 1 19.51 -4.77 -7.22
CA ALA A 1 18.26 -5.53 -7.21
C ALA A 1 17.78 -5.64 -8.65
N THR A 2 16.95 -6.62 -8.99
CA THR A 2 16.38 -6.75 -10.33
C THR A 2 14.90 -6.40 -10.33
N VAL A 3 14.44 -5.57 -11.28
CA VAL A 3 13.03 -5.40 -11.63
C VAL A 3 12.68 -6.49 -12.64
N ARG A 4 11.57 -7.19 -12.44
CA ARG A 4 11.14 -8.29 -13.32
C ARG A 4 9.75 -8.04 -13.89
N THR A 5 9.42 -8.72 -14.99
CA THR A 5 8.13 -8.57 -15.70
C THR A 5 6.95 -9.14 -14.93
N GLN A 6 7.19 -10.12 -14.05
CA GLN A 6 6.17 -10.78 -13.25
C GLN A 6 6.69 -11.00 -11.83
N GLU A 7 5.80 -11.43 -10.93
CA GLU A 7 6.11 -11.70 -9.53
C GLU A 7 6.94 -12.98 -9.28
N PHE A 8 7.18 -13.78 -10.31
CA PHE A 8 7.96 -15.01 -10.18
C PHE A 8 9.46 -14.77 -10.43
N LEU A 9 10.33 -15.45 -9.66
CA LEU A 9 11.80 -15.35 -9.77
C LEU A 9 12.35 -15.79 -11.13
N ASN A 10 11.62 -16.64 -11.86
CA ASN A 10 12.00 -17.11 -13.20
C ASN A 10 11.55 -16.18 -14.33
N SER A 11 10.83 -15.09 -14.02
CA SER A 11 10.39 -14.13 -15.05
C SER A 11 11.54 -13.25 -15.54
N SER A 12 11.42 -12.71 -16.74
CA SER A 12 12.48 -11.93 -17.37
C SER A 12 12.84 -10.68 -16.55
N ILE A 13 14.14 -10.42 -16.41
CA ILE A 13 14.66 -9.19 -15.81
C ILE A 13 14.42 -8.04 -16.78
N VAL A 14 13.71 -7.02 -16.33
CA VAL A 14 13.45 -5.77 -17.05
C VAL A 14 14.59 -4.78 -16.81
N GLN A 15 15.08 -4.69 -15.57
CA GLN A 15 16.06 -3.69 -15.19
C GLN A 15 16.91 -4.15 -14.00
N ILE A 16 18.17 -3.72 -13.95
CA ILE A 16 19.04 -3.88 -12.79
C ILE A 16 19.17 -2.52 -12.09
N LEU A 17 18.83 -2.48 -10.81
CA LEU A 17 18.91 -1.30 -9.96
C LEU A 17 20.25 -1.29 -9.18
N PRO A 18 21.07 -0.24 -9.31
CA PRO A 18 22.36 -0.14 -8.62
C PRO A 18 22.20 0.08 -7.11
N ARG A 19 23.28 -0.17 -6.36
CA ARG A 19 23.37 0.22 -4.95
C ARG A 19 23.08 1.71 -4.78
N GLY A 20 22.37 2.07 -3.72
CA GLY A 20 21.98 3.46 -3.45
C GLY A 20 20.67 3.88 -4.13
N THR A 21 20.14 3.08 -5.06
CA THR A 21 18.83 3.35 -5.68
C THR A 21 17.75 3.37 -4.60
N ILE A 22 16.88 4.37 -4.68
CA ILE A 22 15.70 4.49 -3.82
C ILE A 22 14.51 3.86 -4.53
N VAL A 23 13.89 2.89 -3.87
CA VAL A 23 12.71 2.18 -4.36
C VAL A 23 11.53 2.40 -3.43
N GLU A 24 10.31 2.46 -3.98
CA GLU A 24 9.11 2.23 -3.16
C GLU A 24 9.00 0.72 -2.92
N VAL A 25 8.88 0.34 -1.65
CA VAL A 25 8.71 -1.05 -1.23
C VAL A 25 7.33 -1.22 -0.63
N CYS A 26 6.65 -2.25 -1.10
CA CYS A 26 5.44 -2.78 -0.49
C CYS A 26 5.83 -3.87 0.50
N GLU A 27 5.40 -3.74 1.75
CA GLU A 27 5.45 -4.87 2.68
C GLU A 27 4.36 -5.88 2.27
N ILE A 28 4.80 -7.08 1.87
CA ILE A 28 3.89 -8.20 1.63
C ILE A 28 3.70 -8.90 2.96
N ARG A 29 2.49 -8.82 3.53
CA ARG A 29 2.10 -9.67 4.64
C ARG A 29 1.31 -10.85 4.10
N GLU A 30 1.73 -12.06 4.46
CA GLU A 30 0.84 -13.21 4.33
C GLU A 30 -0.35 -12.95 5.26
N SER A 31 -1.55 -12.86 4.68
CA SER A 31 -2.76 -12.82 5.48
C SER A 31 -2.78 -14.07 6.36
N PRO A 32 -2.98 -13.97 7.68
CA PRO A 32 -3.21 -15.13 8.53
C PRO A 32 -4.59 -15.69 8.17
N ASN A 33 -4.65 -16.43 7.08
CA ASN A 33 -5.86 -17.13 6.69
C ASN A 33 -6.10 -18.24 7.71
N ASN A 34 -7.21 -18.11 8.46
CA ASN A 34 -7.89 -19.18 9.19
C ASN A 34 -8.45 -20.25 8.23
N LEU A 35 -7.76 -20.58 7.15
CA LEU A 35 -8.19 -21.57 6.18
C LEU A 35 -7.76 -22.95 6.67
N GLN A 36 -8.73 -23.85 6.73
CA GLN A 36 -8.52 -25.26 6.99
C GLN A 36 -7.54 -25.82 5.93
N PRO A 37 -6.65 -26.76 6.28
CA PRO A 37 -5.57 -27.25 5.41
C PRO A 37 -6.02 -27.82 4.04
N HIS A 38 -7.32 -28.07 3.86
CA HIS A 38 -7.87 -28.71 2.67
C HIS A 38 -8.31 -27.73 1.56
N ASP A 39 -8.35 -26.42 1.83
CA ASP A 39 -8.74 -25.38 0.85
C ASP A 39 -7.54 -24.63 0.25
N PHE A 40 -6.34 -25.22 0.32
CA PHE A 40 -5.12 -24.64 -0.23
C PHE A 40 -5.18 -24.60 -1.77
N ASN A 41 -5.70 -23.50 -2.31
CA ASN A 41 -5.47 -23.12 -3.70
C ASN A 41 -4.23 -22.22 -3.75
N PRO A 42 -3.08 -22.70 -4.26
CA PRO A 42 -1.83 -21.94 -4.29
C PRO A 42 -1.87 -20.68 -5.17
N LEU A 43 -2.95 -20.48 -5.93
CA LEU A 43 -3.17 -19.30 -6.77
C LEU A 43 -3.91 -18.14 -6.07
N MET A 44 -4.26 -18.27 -4.79
CA MET A 44 -5.03 -17.27 -4.04
C MET A 44 -4.33 -16.78 -2.77
N LEU A 45 -3.03 -16.45 -2.87
CA LEU A 45 -2.44 -15.52 -1.90
C LEU A 45 -2.95 -14.12 -2.26
N LYS A 46 -4.02 -13.66 -1.60
CA LYS A 46 -4.36 -12.23 -1.59
C LYS A 46 -3.24 -11.51 -0.85
N THR A 47 -2.28 -11.02 -1.63
CA THR A 47 -1.16 -10.24 -1.12
C THR A 47 -1.67 -8.84 -0.80
N GLU A 48 -1.93 -8.56 0.47
CA GLU A 48 -2.26 -7.21 0.91
C GLU A 48 -0.94 -6.44 1.11
N CYS A 49 -0.65 -5.50 0.21
CA CYS A 49 0.38 -4.50 0.46
C CYS A 49 -0.19 -3.43 1.40
N THR A 50 0.26 -3.41 2.66
CA THR A 50 -0.27 -2.51 3.69
C THR A 50 0.57 -1.24 3.89
N THR A 51 1.82 -1.23 3.43
CA THR A 51 2.75 -0.11 3.69
C THR A 51 3.65 0.13 2.49
N ARG A 52 3.56 1.34 1.91
CA ARG A 52 4.49 1.85 0.89
C ARG A 52 5.62 2.62 1.57
N GLY A 53 6.66 1.91 2.00
CA GLY A 53 7.89 2.53 2.50
C GLY A 53 8.83 2.95 1.36
N ARG A 54 9.81 3.80 1.64
CA ARG A 54 10.98 3.94 0.75
C ARG A 54 12.15 3.19 1.34
N ALA A 55 12.83 2.42 0.50
CA ALA A 55 14.03 1.72 0.86
C ALA A 55 15.18 2.10 -0.07
N ARG A 56 16.39 2.13 0.48
CA ARG A 56 17.63 2.21 -0.29
C ARG A 56 18.22 0.83 -0.44
N ILE A 57 18.63 0.48 -1.65
CA ILE A 57 19.35 -0.77 -1.91
C ILE A 57 20.76 -0.69 -1.31
N LEU A 58 21.05 -1.52 -0.31
CA LEU A 58 22.39 -1.64 0.29
C LEU A 58 23.25 -2.64 -0.48
N SER A 59 22.66 -3.78 -0.84
CA SER A 59 23.33 -4.84 -1.60
C SER A 59 22.40 -5.34 -2.72
N PRO A 60 22.73 -5.09 -3.99
CA PRO A 60 21.90 -5.55 -5.09
C PRO A 60 22.01 -7.08 -5.23
N VAL A 61 20.87 -7.76 -5.08
CA VAL A 61 20.74 -9.20 -5.35
C VAL A 61 19.82 -9.44 -6.55
N GLU A 62 19.96 -10.59 -7.19
CA GLU A 62 19.02 -11.06 -8.20
C GLU A 62 17.75 -11.61 -7.53
N GLY A 63 16.57 -11.22 -8.02
CA GLY A 63 15.29 -11.69 -7.48
C GLY A 63 14.64 -10.76 -6.45
N TRP A 64 13.80 -11.36 -5.60
CA TRP A 64 13.12 -10.68 -4.50
C TRP A 64 14.12 -10.33 -3.39
N VAL A 65 13.94 -9.16 -2.81
CA VAL A 65 14.77 -8.70 -1.70
C VAL A 65 13.88 -8.37 -0.52
N SER A 66 14.08 -9.09 0.58
CA SER A 66 13.48 -8.75 1.86
C SER A 66 14.27 -7.62 2.53
N LEU A 67 13.64 -6.92 3.48
CA LEU A 67 14.35 -5.96 4.34
C LEU A 67 15.56 -6.61 5.01
N GLN A 68 15.46 -7.90 5.34
CA GLN A 68 16.50 -8.70 5.95
C GLN A 68 16.50 -10.12 5.37
N SER A 69 17.66 -10.69 5.07
CA SER A 69 17.80 -12.10 4.71
C SER A 69 17.61 -13.02 5.92
N ASP A 70 17.43 -14.32 5.66
CA ASP A 70 17.51 -15.41 6.65
C ASP A 70 18.82 -15.44 7.44
N SER A 71 19.91 -14.97 6.83
CA SER A 71 21.21 -14.77 7.48
C SER A 71 21.32 -13.48 8.30
N GLY A 72 20.24 -12.70 8.40
CA GLY A 72 20.20 -11.46 9.18
C GLY A 72 20.82 -10.24 8.50
N ALA A 73 21.28 -10.35 7.25
CA ALA A 73 21.87 -9.24 6.52
C ALA A 73 20.78 -8.30 5.98
N ALA A 74 20.89 -7.00 6.28
CA ALA A 74 20.01 -5.98 5.72
C ALA A 74 20.38 -5.72 4.25
N LEU A 75 19.48 -6.06 3.34
CA LEU A 75 19.66 -5.82 1.90
C LEU A 75 19.03 -4.48 1.47
N LEU A 76 18.16 -3.95 2.32
CA LEU A 76 17.49 -2.66 2.18
C LEU A 76 17.65 -1.82 3.46
N GLU A 77 17.84 -0.52 3.29
CA GLU A 77 17.79 0.48 4.38
C GLU A 77 16.47 1.24 4.28
N LYS A 78 15.64 1.19 5.32
CA LYS A 78 14.39 1.99 5.38
C LYS A 78 14.76 3.47 5.54
N LEU A 79 14.36 4.30 4.58
CA LEU A 79 14.73 5.73 4.56
C LEU A 79 13.80 6.63 5.38
N GLY A 80 13.11 6.06 6.37
CA GLY A 80 12.09 6.74 7.17
C GLY A 80 10.69 6.65 6.56
N GLU A 81 9.71 7.17 7.31
CA GLU A 81 8.32 7.30 6.85
C GLU A 81 8.22 8.46 5.86
N VAL A 82 7.88 8.15 4.62
CA VAL A 82 7.55 9.20 3.66
C VAL A 82 6.11 9.58 3.90
N LYS A 83 5.93 10.72 4.56
CA LYS A 83 4.62 11.33 4.70
C LYS A 83 4.11 11.73 3.33
N MET A 84 3.10 11.01 2.86
CA MET A 84 2.46 11.29 1.58
C MET A 84 1.41 12.36 1.78
N LYS A 85 1.32 13.32 0.85
CA LYS A 85 0.25 14.31 0.85
C LYS A 85 -0.80 13.94 -0.18
N TYR A 86 -2.06 14.13 0.18
CA TYR A 86 -3.20 13.90 -0.70
C TYR A 86 -4.06 15.14 -0.76
N ARG A 87 -4.55 15.48 -1.95
CA ARG A 87 -5.57 16.51 -2.14
C ARG A 87 -6.92 15.85 -2.38
N VAL A 88 -7.96 16.36 -1.74
CA VAL A 88 -9.34 15.95 -1.98
C VAL A 88 -9.78 16.46 -3.36
N ILE A 89 -10.16 15.54 -4.24
CA ILE A 89 -10.64 15.87 -5.60
C ILE A 89 -12.13 15.59 -5.78
N TYR A 90 -12.78 15.00 -4.77
CA TYR A 90 -14.22 14.81 -4.81
C TYR A 90 -14.96 16.13 -4.54
N PRO A 91 -15.84 16.59 -5.45
CA PRO A 91 -16.48 17.91 -5.34
C PRO A 91 -17.26 18.12 -4.04
N ASP A 92 -17.91 17.08 -3.53
CA ASP A 92 -18.71 17.16 -2.30
C ASP A 92 -17.88 17.02 -1.01
N GLY A 93 -16.55 16.92 -1.14
CA GLY A 93 -15.66 16.64 -0.04
C GLY A 93 -15.69 15.18 0.41
N ILE A 94 -14.94 14.83 1.44
CA ILE A 94 -14.86 13.44 1.92
C ILE A 94 -14.96 13.34 3.44
N VAL A 95 -15.40 12.20 3.94
CA VAL A 95 -15.53 11.96 5.38
C VAL A 95 -14.29 11.27 5.94
N VAL A 96 -13.82 11.77 7.08
CA VAL A 96 -12.77 11.14 7.90
C VAL A 96 -13.45 10.29 8.96
N ARG A 97 -13.05 9.03 9.09
CA ARG A 97 -13.61 8.08 10.07
C ARG A 97 -12.59 7.67 11.11
N ASN A 98 -13.02 7.41 12.34
CA ASN A 98 -12.09 7.01 13.40
C ASN A 98 -11.56 5.57 13.25
N LYS A 99 -12.18 4.77 12.39
CA LYS A 99 -11.78 3.40 12.08
C LYS A 99 -11.79 3.24 10.57
N ALA A 100 -10.92 2.36 10.09
CA ALA A 100 -10.88 2.04 8.69
C ALA A 100 -12.17 1.36 8.23
N ASN A 101 -12.79 0.47 9.01
CA ASN A 101 -14.06 -0.17 8.66
C ASN A 101 -15.22 0.86 8.60
N ILE A 102 -15.93 0.93 7.47
CA ILE A 102 -17.01 1.91 7.24
C ILE A 102 -18.25 1.66 8.12
N ASP A 103 -18.58 0.40 8.38
CA ASP A 103 -19.77 -0.01 9.15
C ASP A 103 -19.54 0.22 10.65
N GLN A 104 -18.29 0.13 11.10
CA GLN A 104 -17.92 0.30 12.50
C GLN A 104 -17.35 1.68 12.83
N GLY A 105 -16.96 2.45 11.81
CA GLY A 105 -16.28 3.73 11.96
C GLY A 105 -17.27 4.89 12.05
N ARG A 106 -17.18 5.68 13.12
CA ARG A 106 -17.90 6.95 13.22
C ARG A 106 -17.18 8.03 12.42
N ILE A 107 -17.95 8.96 11.84
CA ILE A 107 -17.41 10.15 11.20
C ILE A 107 -16.80 11.06 12.29
N VAL A 108 -15.55 11.46 12.10
CA VAL A 108 -14.81 12.38 12.98
C VAL A 108 -14.97 13.81 12.46
N ARG A 109 -14.80 14.00 11.16
CA ARG A 109 -15.01 15.27 10.44
C ARG A 109 -15.17 15.03 8.94
N SER A 110 -15.40 16.10 8.20
CA SER A 110 -15.34 16.11 6.74
C SER A 110 -14.16 16.98 6.27
N LEU A 111 -13.67 16.68 5.08
CA LEU A 111 -12.65 17.42 4.34
C LEU A 111 -13.32 18.05 3.12
N GLU A 112 -12.97 19.28 2.80
CA GLU A 112 -13.54 19.99 1.64
C GLU A 112 -12.78 19.68 0.34
N TYR A 113 -13.42 19.93 -0.80
CA TYR A 113 -12.76 19.85 -2.11
C TYR A 113 -11.52 20.76 -2.14
N GLY A 114 -10.40 20.21 -2.61
CA GLY A 114 -9.12 20.90 -2.66
C GLY A 114 -8.31 20.88 -1.35
N GLU A 115 -8.87 20.40 -0.24
CA GLU A 115 -8.15 20.29 1.04
C GLU A 115 -6.98 19.30 0.91
N ILE A 116 -5.82 19.66 1.47
CA ILE A 116 -4.62 18.82 1.46
C ILE A 116 -4.41 18.19 2.83
N VAL A 117 -4.29 16.87 2.87
CA VAL A 117 -4.06 16.08 4.08
C VAL A 117 -2.75 15.31 4.00
N GLU A 118 -2.13 15.10 5.15
CA GLU A 118 -0.90 14.32 5.29
C GLU A 118 -1.23 12.92 5.81
N ALA A 119 -0.85 11.90 5.05
CA ALA A 119 -0.99 10.50 5.42
C ALA A 119 0.15 10.07 6.33
N THR A 120 -0.17 9.19 7.28
CA THR A 120 0.81 8.57 8.19
C THR A 120 1.70 7.57 7.48
N GLY A 121 1.29 7.09 6.30
CA GLY A 121 1.94 6.02 5.56
C GLY A 121 1.29 4.65 5.76
N GLU A 122 0.34 4.53 6.69
CA GLU A 122 -0.50 3.34 6.82
C GLU A 122 -1.65 3.38 5.79
N SER A 123 -1.87 2.24 5.14
CA SER A 123 -3.01 2.02 4.25
C SER A 123 -3.55 0.61 4.44
N ILE A 124 -4.85 0.44 4.34
CA ILE A 124 -5.46 -0.90 4.31
C ILE A 124 -6.43 -1.00 3.15
N PHE A 125 -6.56 -2.21 2.59
CA PHE A 125 -7.62 -2.52 1.63
C PHE A 125 -8.76 -3.19 2.37
N TYR A 126 -9.97 -2.66 2.24
CA TYR A 126 -11.16 -3.28 2.81
C TYR A 126 -12.29 -3.19 1.80
N GLU A 127 -12.88 -4.34 1.46
CA GLU A 127 -13.92 -4.47 0.42
C GLU A 127 -13.49 -3.83 -0.92
N GLY A 128 -12.22 -4.03 -1.32
CA GLY A 128 -11.70 -3.51 -2.58
C GLY A 128 -11.37 -2.01 -2.58
N VAL A 129 -11.65 -1.30 -1.49
CA VAL A 129 -11.35 0.14 -1.36
C VAL A 129 -10.10 0.34 -0.50
N GLU A 130 -9.11 1.03 -1.05
CA GLU A 130 -7.94 1.49 -0.29
C GLU A 130 -8.35 2.60 0.68
N ARG A 131 -7.96 2.45 1.94
CA ARG A 131 -8.20 3.43 2.99
C ARG A 131 -6.87 3.87 3.56
N ILE A 132 -6.68 5.18 3.60
CA ILE A 132 -5.43 5.82 3.99
C ILE A 132 -5.63 6.40 5.39
N GLN A 133 -4.67 6.15 6.28
CA GLN A 133 -4.66 6.77 7.60
C GLN A 133 -4.04 8.16 7.53
N ILE A 134 -4.69 9.12 8.17
CA ILE A 134 -4.24 10.48 8.42
C ILE A 134 -4.17 10.71 9.93
N ALA A 135 -3.67 11.89 10.35
CA ALA A 135 -3.43 12.19 11.77
C ALA A 135 -4.64 11.96 12.69
N ASP A 136 -5.87 12.15 12.19
CA ASP A 136 -7.10 12.12 12.97
C ASP A 136 -8.10 11.03 12.54
N GLY A 137 -7.74 10.17 11.59
CA GLY A 137 -8.60 9.07 11.17
C GLY A 137 -8.22 8.41 9.85
N TRP A 138 -9.22 7.83 9.20
CA TRP A 138 -9.12 7.07 7.96
C TRP A 138 -10.01 7.69 6.89
N ILE A 139 -9.48 7.78 5.68
CA ILE A 139 -10.17 8.28 4.50
C ILE A 139 -10.13 7.24 3.38
N SER A 140 -11.23 7.10 2.63
CA SER A 140 -11.23 6.25 1.44
C SER A 140 -10.54 6.96 0.29
N ARG A 141 -9.71 6.23 -0.45
CA ARG A 141 -9.06 6.73 -1.66
C ARG A 141 -10.00 6.72 -2.87
N ASN A 142 -10.93 5.77 -2.89
CA ASN A 142 -11.88 5.57 -3.97
C ASN A 142 -13.29 5.44 -3.40
N LEU A 143 -14.30 5.78 -4.21
CA LEU A 143 -15.67 5.39 -3.90
C LEU A 143 -15.80 3.87 -3.91
N ARG A 144 -16.72 3.36 -3.07
CA ARG A 144 -17.12 1.96 -3.14
C ARG A 144 -17.80 1.74 -4.49
N GLU A 145 -17.35 0.73 -5.22
CA GLU A 145 -18.00 0.32 -6.45
C GLU A 145 -19.27 -0.44 -6.08
N ASP A 146 -20.44 0.17 -6.29
CA ASP A 146 -21.71 -0.55 -6.30
C ASP A 146 -21.98 -1.03 -7.74
N GLY A 147 -21.16 -1.97 -8.25
CA GLY A 147 -21.32 -2.59 -9.59
C GLY A 147 -20.05 -2.59 -10.47
N ASP A 148 -20.20 -2.77 -11.80
CA ASP A 148 -19.10 -2.85 -12.80
C ASP A 148 -18.40 -1.50 -13.09
N ALA A 149 -18.67 -0.45 -12.32
CA ALA A 149 -18.09 0.87 -12.52
C ALA A 149 -16.84 1.03 -11.65
N ARG A 150 -15.68 1.22 -12.29
CA ARG A 150 -14.42 1.54 -11.61
C ARG A 150 -14.61 2.77 -10.71
N GLY A 151 -14.36 2.62 -9.41
CA GLY A 151 -14.68 3.59 -8.38
C GLY A 151 -13.92 4.89 -8.58
N GLU A 152 -14.65 6.00 -8.62
CA GLU A 152 -14.07 7.33 -8.80
C GLU A 152 -13.03 7.62 -7.70
N PHE A 153 -11.91 8.24 -8.09
CA PHE A 153 -10.89 8.65 -7.15
C PHE A 153 -11.39 9.83 -6.32
N LEU A 154 -11.26 9.70 -5.02
CA LEU A 154 -11.59 10.73 -4.05
C LEU A 154 -10.39 11.62 -3.73
N LEU A 155 -9.19 11.08 -3.92
CA LEU A 155 -7.92 11.68 -3.55
C LEU A 155 -6.92 11.62 -4.71
N GLU A 156 -6.20 12.72 -4.94
CA GLU A 156 -4.99 12.73 -5.75
C GLU A 156 -3.75 12.85 -4.86
N ARG A 157 -2.66 12.18 -5.25
CA ARG A 157 -1.37 12.32 -4.55
C ARG A 157 -0.72 13.64 -4.99
N VAL A 158 -0.32 14.45 -4.03
CA VAL A 158 0.42 15.70 -4.27
C VAL A 158 1.92 15.38 -4.18
N ALA A 159 2.68 15.81 -5.19
CA ALA A 159 4.12 15.62 -5.28
C ALA A 159 4.91 16.46 -4.26
#